data_AF-A0A7J9GQP3-F1
#
_entry.id   AF-A0A7J9GQP3-F1
#
_cell.length_a   1.000
_cell.length_b   1.000
_cell.length_c   1.000
_cell.angle_alpha   90.00
_cell.angle_beta   90.00
_cell.angle_gamma   90.00
#
_symmetry.space_group_name_H-M   'P 1'
#
loop_
_entity.id
_entity.type
_entity.pdbx_description
1 polymer ?
#
loop_
_entity_poly.entity_id
_entity_poly.type
_entity_poly.pdbx_seq_one_letter_code
_entity_poly.pdbx_strand_id
1 'polypeptide(L)'
;MDYYDSGEVSQFHTDLSLFDMNGKEVMRKTLSVNDPLRYGGITIYQTDWSFSALQILKDGEGPFNLAMAPLTINGDKKLFGTFLPVGDTDSSNVKGISMLARDLQSIVLYDKQGKFAGVRRPNSKLPIEIDGTKIVIVDAIGSSGLDLKTDPGVPAVYAGFGALMLTTCISYLSHA
;
A
#
# COMPACT_ATOMS: atom_id res chain seq x y z
N MET A 1 5.88 8.21 -0.32
CA MET A 1 4.97 8.34 0.82
C MET A 1 5.29 9.66 1.47
N ASP A 2 4.25 10.41 1.81
CA ASP A 2 4.36 11.64 2.58
C ASP A 2 3.95 11.31 4.02
N TYR A 3 4.48 12.08 4.97
CA TYR A 3 4.32 11.83 6.40
C TYR A 3 3.86 13.09 7.11
N TYR A 4 3.06 12.92 8.16
CA TYR A 4 2.83 13.96 9.15
C TYR A 4 4.07 14.14 10.03
N ASP A 5 4.14 15.24 10.78
CA ASP A 5 5.19 15.47 11.79
C ASP A 5 5.22 14.39 12.88
N SER A 6 4.09 13.70 13.09
CA SER A 6 3.98 12.53 13.97
C SER A 6 4.73 11.28 13.45
N GLY A 7 5.22 11.30 12.21
CA GLY A 7 5.80 10.16 11.51
C GLY A 7 4.78 9.20 10.91
N GLU A 8 3.48 9.52 10.99
CA GLU A 8 2.42 8.72 10.39
C GLU A 8 2.31 9.00 8.89
N VAL A 9 1.98 7.97 8.10
CA VAL A 9 1.76 8.12 6.65
C VAL A 9 0.55 9.03 6.41
N SER A 10 0.78 10.17 5.74
CA SER A 10 -0.27 11.12 5.39
C SER A 10 -0.80 10.91 3.99
N GLN A 11 0.07 10.53 3.06
CA GLN A 11 -0.28 10.26 1.67
C GLN A 11 0.62 9.20 1.06
N PHE A 12 0.06 8.39 0.18
CA PHE A 12 0.81 7.45 -0.63
C PHE A 12 0.53 7.71 -2.11
N HIS A 13 1.51 7.39 -2.94
CA HIS A 13 1.48 7.70 -4.36
C HIS A 13 1.77 6.43 -5.15
N THR A 14 0.99 6.20 -6.20
CA THR A 14 1.18 5.06 -7.11
C THR A 14 1.43 5.59 -8.51
N ASP A 15 2.58 5.26 -9.09
CA ASP A 15 2.88 5.59 -10.48
C ASP A 15 2.35 4.48 -11.40
N LEU A 16 1.34 4.81 -12.21
CA LEU A 16 0.71 3.88 -13.13
C LEU A 16 1.04 4.25 -14.57
N SER A 17 1.45 3.24 -15.34
CA SER A 17 1.60 3.33 -16.80
C SER A 17 0.57 2.45 -17.47
N LEU A 18 -0.16 3.01 -18.44
CA LEU A 18 -1.13 2.31 -19.28
C LEU A 18 -0.50 2.01 -20.64
N PHE A 19 -0.71 0.79 -21.12
CA PHE A 19 -0.24 0.33 -22.42
C PHE A 19 -1.43 -0.02 -23.29
N ASP A 20 -1.32 0.26 -24.60
CA ASP A 20 -2.25 -0.28 -25.58
C ASP A 20 -2.00 -1.77 -25.85
N MET A 21 -2.85 -2.39 -26.67
CA MET A 21 -2.72 -3.80 -27.06
C MET A 21 -1.43 -4.10 -27.86
N ASN A 22 -0.76 -3.08 -28.40
CA ASN A 22 0.50 -3.21 -29.11
C ASN A 22 1.72 -3.01 -28.19
N GLY A 23 1.49 -2.81 -26.88
CA GLY A 23 2.56 -2.59 -25.90
C GLY A 23 3.13 -1.18 -25.93
N LYS A 24 2.49 -0.21 -26.58
CA LYS A 24 2.89 1.20 -26.53
C LYS A 24 2.30 1.86 -25.29
N GLU A 25 3.14 2.54 -24.51
CA GLU A 25 2.67 3.37 -23.38
C GLU A 25 1.80 4.52 -23.91
N VAL A 26 0.54 4.56 -23.48
CA VAL A 26 -0.44 5.57 -23.90
C VAL A 26 -0.64 6.66 -22.85
N MET A 27 -0.33 6.36 -21.58
CA MET A 27 -0.45 7.30 -20.49
C MET A 27 0.38 6.83 -19.30
N ARG A 28 1.00 7.76 -18.58
CA ARG A 28 1.57 7.52 -17.26
C ARG A 28 1.17 8.62 -16.31
N LYS A 29 0.79 8.26 -15.09
CA LYS A 29 0.36 9.21 -14.06
C LYS A 29 0.65 8.66 -12.67
N THR A 30 1.22 9.51 -11.83
CA THR A 30 1.29 9.31 -10.38
C THR A 30 -0.05 9.69 -9.75
N LEU A 31 -0.68 8.73 -9.08
CA LEU A 31 -1.99 8.85 -8.44
C LEU A 31 -1.90 9.06 -6.94
N SER A 32 -2.95 9.67 -6.40
CA SER A 32 -3.23 9.73 -4.97
C SER A 32 -4.75 9.59 -4.74
N VAL A 33 -5.20 9.42 -3.50
CA VAL A 33 -6.61 9.08 -3.16
C VAL A 33 -7.64 10.03 -3.82
N ASN A 34 -7.30 11.32 -3.95
CA ASN A 34 -8.17 12.33 -4.54
C ASN A 34 -7.76 12.77 -5.96
N ASP A 35 -6.76 12.12 -6.56
CA ASP A 35 -6.28 12.43 -7.90
C ASP A 35 -6.26 11.17 -8.78
N PRO A 36 -7.40 10.73 -9.34
CA PRO A 36 -7.51 9.49 -10.10
C PRO A 36 -6.96 9.60 -11.53
N LEU A 37 -6.68 8.46 -12.15
CA LEU A 37 -6.36 8.36 -13.59
C LEU A 37 -7.66 8.26 -14.36
N ARG A 38 -7.83 9.05 -15.42
CA ARG A 38 -9.00 8.94 -16.32
C ARG A 38 -8.53 8.69 -17.74
N TYR A 39 -8.94 7.57 -18.32
CA TYR A 39 -8.58 7.21 -19.69
C TYR A 39 -9.68 6.34 -20.32
N GLY A 40 -10.12 6.68 -21.53
CA GLY A 40 -11.06 5.86 -22.30
C GLY A 40 -12.42 5.57 -21.61
N GLY A 41 -12.92 6.50 -20.78
CA GLY A 41 -14.16 6.31 -20.00
C GLY A 41 -13.99 5.50 -18.71
N ILE A 42 -12.77 5.02 -18.43
CA ILE A 42 -12.40 4.34 -17.19
C ILE A 42 -11.77 5.36 -16.25
N THR A 43 -12.17 5.32 -14.98
CA THR A 43 -11.50 6.06 -13.90
C THR A 43 -10.85 5.07 -12.94
N ILE A 44 -9.54 5.19 -12.73
CA ILE A 44 -8.76 4.38 -11.79
C ILE A 44 -8.51 5.22 -10.55
N TYR A 45 -9.11 4.81 -9.43
CA TYR A 45 -8.91 5.42 -8.13
C TYR A 45 -7.88 4.64 -7.34
N GLN A 46 -7.09 5.36 -6.55
CA GLN A 46 -6.26 4.78 -5.53
C GLN A 46 -7.07 4.75 -4.22
N THR A 47 -7.20 3.58 -3.59
CA THR A 47 -8.04 3.41 -2.40
C THR A 47 -7.23 3.39 -1.13
N ASP A 48 -6.24 2.51 -1.05
CA ASP A 48 -5.45 2.31 0.16
C ASP A 48 -4.05 1.77 -0.15
N TRP A 49 -3.13 1.84 0.82
CA TRP A 49 -1.81 1.22 0.73
C TRP A 49 -1.71 0.02 1.67
N SER A 50 -0.84 -0.92 1.35
CA SER A 50 -0.55 -2.08 2.19
C SER A 50 0.93 -2.46 2.12
N PHE A 51 1.32 -3.42 2.96
CA PHE A 51 2.65 -4.00 3.01
C PHE A 51 2.52 -5.46 2.58
N SER A 52 3.05 -5.82 1.41
CA SER A 52 2.91 -7.16 0.85
C SER A 52 3.96 -8.13 1.37
N ALA A 53 5.24 -7.74 1.31
CA ALA A 53 6.32 -8.62 1.71
C ALA A 53 7.54 -7.85 2.19
N LEU A 54 8.20 -8.39 3.20
CA LEU A 54 9.49 -7.93 3.67
C LEU A 54 10.58 -8.81 3.08
N GLN A 55 11.51 -8.21 2.35
CA GLN A 55 12.60 -8.92 1.72
C GLN A 55 13.83 -8.91 2.63
N ILE A 56 14.35 -10.10 2.94
CA ILE A 56 15.49 -10.26 3.85
C ILE A 56 16.60 -11.14 3.28
N LEU A 57 17.83 -10.90 3.74
CA LEU A 57 18.91 -11.89 3.69
C LEU A 57 19.08 -12.48 5.09
N LYS A 58 19.32 -13.78 5.14
CA LYS A 58 19.61 -14.53 6.36
C LYS A 58 20.96 -15.22 6.19
N ASP A 59 21.93 -14.90 7.04
CA ASP A 59 23.29 -15.47 7.02
C ASP A 59 24.00 -15.37 5.65
N GLY A 60 23.62 -14.37 4.85
CA GLY A 60 24.15 -14.18 3.49
C GLY A 60 23.36 -14.91 2.39
N GLU A 61 22.36 -15.72 2.76
CA GLU A 61 21.45 -16.39 1.83
C GLU A 61 20.17 -15.57 1.59
N GLY A 62 19.56 -15.75 0.41
CA GLY A 62 18.35 -15.06 -0.02
C GLY A 62 18.53 -14.30 -1.35
N PRO A 63 17.67 -13.31 -1.65
CA PRO A 63 16.65 -12.75 -0.77
C PRO A 63 15.41 -13.64 -0.59
N PHE A 64 14.91 -13.71 0.64
CA PHE A 64 13.63 -14.35 0.97
C PHE A 64 12.54 -13.29 1.12
N ASN A 65 11.36 -13.55 0.56
CA ASN A 65 10.20 -12.69 0.70
C ASN A 65 9.29 -13.23 1.79
N LEU A 66 9.30 -12.58 2.95
CA LEU A 66 8.40 -12.91 4.05
C LEU A 66 7.09 -12.14 3.86
N ALA A 67 5.97 -12.86 3.80
CA ALA A 67 4.66 -12.23 3.67
C ALA A 67 4.38 -11.35 4.91
N MET A 68 3.97 -10.11 4.67
CA MET A 68 3.58 -9.18 5.71
C MET A 68 2.06 -9.23 5.87
N ALA A 69 1.59 -9.40 7.11
CA ALA A 69 0.18 -9.44 7.43
C ALA A 69 -0.22 -8.19 8.22
N PRO A 70 -1.37 -7.57 7.93
CA PRO A 70 -1.91 -6.52 8.78
C PRO A 70 -2.29 -7.12 10.14
N LEU A 71 -1.95 -6.40 11.21
CA LEU A 71 -2.27 -6.75 12.58
C LEU A 71 -3.34 -5.77 13.10
N THR A 72 -4.43 -6.32 13.63
CA THR A 72 -5.48 -5.53 14.26
C THR A 72 -4.99 -5.03 15.61
N ILE A 73 -5.02 -3.72 15.80
CA ILE A 73 -4.76 -3.05 17.07
C ILE A 73 -5.99 -2.20 17.42
N ASN A 74 -6.15 -1.86 18.69
CA ASN A 74 -7.18 -0.91 19.09
C ASN A 74 -6.82 0.49 18.52
N GLY A 75 -7.51 0.90 17.46
CA GLY A 75 -7.39 2.21 16.80
C GLY A 75 -7.15 2.12 15.29
N ASP A 76 -7.08 3.28 14.63
CA ASP A 76 -7.01 3.39 13.15
C ASP A 76 -5.58 3.29 12.59
N LYS A 77 -4.60 2.92 13.42
CA LYS A 77 -3.19 2.89 13.02
C LYS A 77 -2.84 1.54 12.42
N LYS A 78 -2.31 1.55 11.20
CA LYS A 78 -1.81 0.36 10.54
C LYS A 78 -0.56 -0.16 11.22
N LEU A 79 -0.55 -1.46 11.51
CA LEU A 79 0.61 -2.22 11.92
C LEU A 79 0.65 -3.48 11.07
N PHE A 80 1.83 -3.82 10.58
CA PHE A 80 2.07 -5.04 9.85
C PHE A 80 3.10 -5.87 10.58
N GLY A 81 2.98 -7.18 10.48
CA GLY A 81 3.91 -8.11 11.08
C GLY A 81 4.27 -9.25 10.14
N THR A 82 5.49 -9.75 10.30
CA THR A 82 5.92 -11.03 9.76
C THR A 82 6.80 -11.78 10.75
N PHE A 83 7.06 -13.03 10.47
CA PHE A 83 7.79 -13.93 11.35
C PHE A 83 8.79 -14.76 10.54
N LEU A 84 10.05 -14.71 10.94
CA LEU A 84 11.09 -15.58 10.42
C LEU A 84 11.27 -16.74 11.39
N PRO A 85 10.85 -17.97 11.06
CA PRO A 85 11.13 -19.13 11.90
C PRO A 85 12.63 -19.41 11.94
N VAL A 86 13.17 -19.66 13.13
CA VAL A 86 14.59 -19.93 13.36
C VAL A 86 14.73 -21.14 14.28
N GLY A 87 15.19 -22.27 13.73
CA GLY A 87 15.29 -23.55 14.45
C GLY A 87 14.52 -24.65 13.72
N ASP A 88 14.04 -25.64 14.48
CA ASP A 88 13.25 -26.75 13.95
C ASP A 88 11.80 -26.32 13.66
N THR A 89 11.45 -26.30 12.38
CA THR A 89 10.13 -25.91 11.86
C THR A 89 9.05 -26.97 12.09
N ASP A 90 9.43 -28.22 12.37
CA ASP A 90 8.49 -29.34 12.58
C ASP A 90 8.07 -29.48 14.05
N SER A 91 8.62 -28.63 14.94
CA SER A 91 8.27 -28.61 16.36
C SER A 91 6.93 -27.90 16.62
N SER A 92 6.21 -28.33 17.66
CA SER A 92 4.96 -27.67 18.10
C SER A 92 5.16 -26.27 18.71
N ASN A 93 6.41 -25.85 18.91
CA ASN A 93 6.77 -24.56 19.50
C ASN A 93 7.84 -23.87 18.65
N VAL A 94 7.47 -23.55 17.40
CA VAL A 94 8.35 -22.85 16.45
C VAL A 94 8.74 -21.49 17.04
N LYS A 95 10.04 -21.34 17.31
CA LYS A 95 10.63 -20.06 17.72
C LYS A 95 11.19 -19.33 16.51
N GLY A 96 11.26 -18.01 16.61
CA GLY A 96 11.72 -17.21 15.50
C GLY A 96 11.79 -15.73 15.84
N ILE A 97 12.14 -14.96 14.83
CA ILE A 97 12.36 -13.52 14.92
C ILE A 97 11.12 -12.84 14.37
N SER A 98 10.48 -12.04 15.21
CA SER A 98 9.29 -11.28 14.83
C SER A 98 9.70 -9.92 14.30
N MET A 99 9.07 -9.47 13.21
CA MET A 99 9.33 -8.18 12.59
C MET A 99 8.04 -7.41 12.46
N LEU A 100 8.04 -6.15 12.89
CA LEU A 100 6.89 -5.26 12.89
C LEU A 100 7.20 -3.97 12.13
N ALA A 101 6.20 -3.44 11.43
CA ALA A 101 6.34 -2.21 10.67
C ALA A 101 5.05 -1.39 10.68
N ARG A 102 5.17 -0.07 10.80
CA ARG A 102 4.05 0.89 10.63
C ARG A 102 4.08 1.60 9.28
N ASP A 103 5.20 1.51 8.58
CA ASP A 103 5.47 2.08 7.27
C ASP A 103 6.48 1.19 6.52
N LEU A 104 6.88 1.60 5.31
CA LEU A 104 7.88 0.89 4.50
C LEU A 104 9.32 1.33 4.78
N GLN A 105 9.56 2.20 5.77
CA GLN A 105 10.87 2.78 6.05
C GLN A 105 11.53 2.22 7.31
N SER A 106 10.76 1.78 8.29
CA SER A 106 11.27 1.36 9.60
C SER A 106 10.71 0.00 10.02
N ILE A 107 11.60 -0.99 10.09
CA ILE A 107 11.29 -2.35 10.52
C ILE A 107 11.85 -2.57 11.92
N VAL A 108 10.99 -2.91 12.86
CA VAL A 108 11.33 -3.22 14.24
C VAL A 108 11.50 -4.74 14.36
N LEU A 109 12.61 -5.20 14.93
CA LEU A 109 12.91 -6.62 15.09
C LEU A 109 12.91 -7.02 16.58
N TYR A 110 12.36 -8.19 16.85
CA TYR A 110 12.32 -8.82 18.18
C TYR A 110 12.94 -10.21 18.13
N ASP A 111 13.68 -10.58 19.17
CA ASP A 111 14.32 -11.89 19.32
C ASP A 111 13.33 -13.01 19.61
N LYS A 112 13.83 -14.24 19.76
CA LYS A 112 13.03 -15.45 20.07
C LYS A 112 12.26 -15.38 21.39
N GLN A 113 12.61 -14.46 22.28
CA GLN A 113 11.93 -14.25 23.56
C GLN A 113 10.98 -13.04 23.52
N GLY A 114 10.84 -12.38 22.36
CA GLY A 114 10.01 -11.19 22.19
C GLY A 114 10.65 -9.92 22.76
N LYS A 115 11.95 -9.93 23.05
CA LYS A 115 12.67 -8.73 23.48
C LYS A 115 13.12 -7.94 22.26
N PHE A 116 13.03 -6.62 22.37
CA PHE A 116 13.45 -5.69 21.31
C PHE A 116 14.93 -5.89 20.98
N ALA A 117 15.22 -6.18 19.72
CA ALA A 117 16.57 -6.38 19.20
C ALA A 117 17.10 -5.14 18.47
N GLY A 118 16.22 -4.41 17.77
CA GLY A 118 16.62 -3.18 17.10
C GLY A 118 15.65 -2.72 16.01
N VAL A 119 16.02 -1.64 15.33
CA VAL A 119 15.33 -1.11 14.15
C VAL A 119 16.27 -1.16 12.95
N ARG A 120 15.74 -1.54 11.79
CA ARG A 120 16.44 -1.49 10.52
C ARG A 120 15.62 -0.76 9.47
N ARG A 121 16.31 0.03 8.66
CA ARG A 121 15.73 0.65 7.47
C ARG A 121 15.97 -0.27 6.28
N PRO A 122 14.94 -0.60 5.48
CA PRO A 122 15.14 -1.24 4.19
C PRO A 122 16.16 -0.48 3.35
N ASN A 123 16.88 -1.20 2.48
CA ASN A 123 17.95 -0.68 1.63
C ASN A 123 19.20 -0.13 2.35
N SER A 124 19.26 -0.12 3.70
CA SER A 124 20.46 0.32 4.42
C SER A 124 21.66 -0.61 4.26
N LYS A 125 21.44 -1.88 3.89
CA LYS A 125 22.45 -2.95 3.81
C LYS A 125 23.18 -3.26 5.12
N LEU A 126 22.76 -2.65 6.24
CA LEU A 126 23.37 -2.86 7.54
C LEU A 126 22.79 -4.12 8.20
N PRO A 127 23.64 -5.12 8.51
CA PRO A 127 23.17 -6.32 9.18
C PRO A 127 22.76 -6.05 10.64
N ILE A 128 21.94 -6.93 11.18
CA ILE A 128 21.68 -7.08 12.61
C ILE A 128 21.85 -8.54 12.98
N GLU A 129 22.56 -8.81 14.07
CA GLU A 129 22.69 -10.17 14.60
C GLU A 129 21.69 -10.35 15.74
N ILE A 130 20.85 -11.37 15.62
CA ILE A 130 19.80 -11.71 16.58
C ILE A 130 19.86 -13.22 16.78
N ASP A 131 20.08 -13.67 18.02
CA ASP A 131 20.14 -15.10 18.36
C ASP A 131 21.11 -15.93 17.49
N GLY A 132 22.26 -15.34 17.15
CA GLY A 132 23.29 -15.96 16.30
C GLY A 132 22.93 -16.03 14.80
N THR A 133 21.81 -15.42 14.39
CA THR A 133 21.40 -15.30 12.99
C THR A 133 21.65 -13.88 12.51
N LYS A 134 22.36 -13.72 11.39
CA LYS A 134 22.62 -12.42 10.76
C LYS A 134 21.51 -12.10 9.78
N ILE A 135 20.80 -11.00 10.02
CA ILE A 135 19.69 -10.56 9.17
C ILE A 135 20.04 -9.22 8.51
N VAL A 136 19.72 -9.10 7.22
CA VAL A 136 19.72 -7.83 6.50
C VAL A 136 18.33 -7.59 5.95
N ILE A 137 17.74 -6.44 6.26
CA ILE A 137 16.51 -6.00 5.59
C ILE A 137 16.90 -5.41 4.24
N VAL A 138 16.57 -6.13 3.17
CA VAL A 138 16.89 -5.74 1.79
C VAL A 138 15.90 -4.68 1.35
N ASP A 139 14.61 -5.01 1.37
CA ASP A 139 13.57 -4.12 0.84
C ASP A 139 12.22 -4.33 1.54
N ALA A 140 11.37 -3.32 1.45
CA ALA A 140 10.01 -3.33 1.96
C ALA A 140 9.03 -3.17 0.78
N ILE A 141 8.41 -4.28 0.38
CA ILE A 141 7.54 -4.33 -0.79
C ILE A 141 6.14 -3.89 -0.37
N GLY A 142 5.80 -2.64 -0.71
CA GLY A 142 4.45 -2.10 -0.57
C GLY A 142 3.50 -2.58 -1.66
N SER A 143 2.21 -2.37 -1.43
CA SER A 143 1.15 -2.52 -2.43
C SER A 143 0.13 -1.38 -2.35
N SER A 144 -0.61 -1.18 -3.43
CA SER A 144 -1.72 -0.22 -3.50
C SER A 144 -2.99 -0.93 -3.91
N GLY A 145 -4.09 -0.58 -3.25
CA GLY A 145 -5.45 -0.86 -3.70
C GLY A 145 -5.80 0.09 -4.84
N LEU A 146 -6.39 -0.47 -5.90
CA LEU A 146 -6.84 0.25 -7.08
C LEU A 146 -8.27 -0.15 -7.39
N ASP A 147 -9.15 0.84 -7.51
CA ASP A 147 -10.54 0.65 -7.90
C ASP A 147 -10.76 1.18 -9.31
N LEU A 148 -11.26 0.32 -10.19
CA LEU A 148 -11.58 0.67 -11.57
C LEU A 148 -13.08 0.92 -11.69
N LYS A 149 -13.45 2.13 -12.06
CA LYS A 149 -14.85 2.53 -12.27
C LYS A 149 -15.10 2.91 -13.72
N THR A 150 -16.15 2.34 -14.29
CA THR A 150 -16.70 2.72 -15.59
C THR A 150 -18.20 2.92 -15.40
N ASP A 151 -18.69 4.11 -15.71
CA ASP A 151 -20.12 4.43 -15.60
C ASP A 151 -20.61 5.17 -16.85
N PRO A 152 -21.17 4.45 -17.84
CA PRO A 152 -21.70 5.06 -19.06
C PRO A 152 -23.02 5.81 -18.82
N GLY A 153 -23.64 5.69 -17.64
CA GLY A 153 -24.90 6.36 -17.29
C GLY A 153 -24.72 7.80 -16.83
N VAL A 154 -23.52 8.19 -16.40
CA VAL A 154 -23.21 9.55 -15.91
C VAL A 154 -23.60 10.65 -16.91
N PRO A 155 -23.28 10.56 -18.21
CA PRO A 155 -23.74 11.55 -19.19
C PRO A 155 -25.26 11.67 -19.28
N ALA A 156 -25.99 10.54 -19.21
CA ALA A 156 -27.45 10.53 -19.28
C ALA A 156 -28.08 11.20 -18.05
N VAL A 157 -27.53 10.95 -16.85
CA VAL A 157 -27.97 11.60 -15.62
C VAL A 157 -27.75 13.12 -15.69
N TYR A 158 -26.57 13.56 -16.16
CA TYR A 158 -26.31 15.00 -16.34
C TYR A 158 -27.21 15.64 -17.40
N ALA A 159 -27.54 14.93 -18.48
CA ALA A 159 -28.52 15.42 -19.46
C ALA A 159 -29.91 15.61 -18.83
N GLY A 160 -30.34 14.68 -17.95
CA GLY A 160 -31.57 14.81 -17.19
C GLY A 160 -31.59 16.04 -16.28
N PHE A 161 -30.49 16.28 -15.53
CA PHE A 161 -30.36 17.50 -14.73
C PHE A 161 -30.34 18.77 -15.59
N GLY A 162 -29.68 18.73 -16.75
CA GLY A 162 -29.69 19.83 -17.73
C GLY A 162 -31.10 20.16 -18.22
N ALA A 163 -31.88 19.15 -18.58
CA ALA A 163 -33.28 19.32 -18.97
C ALA A 163 -34.13 19.90 -17.82
N LEU A 164 -33.95 19.41 -16.59
CA LEU A 164 -34.62 19.94 -15.40
C LEU A 164 -34.31 21.42 -15.17
N MET A 165 -33.04 21.82 -15.23
CA MET A 165 -32.64 23.23 -15.11
C MET A 165 -33.28 24.09 -16.20
N LEU A 166 -33.26 23.62 -17.45
CA LEU A 166 -33.83 24.34 -18.59
C LEU A 166 -35.35 24.51 -18.47
N THR A 167 -36.09 23.45 -18.13
CA THR A 167 -37.54 23.54 -17.91
C THR A 167 -37.89 24.46 -16.75
N THR A 168 -37.06 24.51 -15.70
CA THR A 168 -37.24 25.42 -14.56
C THR A 168 -37.06 26.88 -14.99
N CYS A 169 -36.05 27.20 -15.78
CA CYS A 169 -35.86 28.54 -16.35
C CYS A 169 -37.04 28.96 -17.23
N ILE A 170 -37.53 28.06 -18.09
CA ILE A 170 -38.71 28.33 -18.95
C ILE A 170 -39.95 28.59 -18.11
N SER A 171 -40.19 27.76 -17.09
CA SER A 171 -41.34 27.91 -16.18
C SER A 171 -41.32 29.27 -15.47
N TYR A 172 -40.16 29.69 -14.98
CA TYR A 172 -39.99 31.00 -14.35
C TYR A 172 -40.28 32.15 -15.31
N LEU A 173 -39.72 32.11 -16.53
CA LEU A 173 -39.98 33.14 -17.55
C LEU A 173 -41.43 33.16 -18.03
N SER A 174 -42.13 32.02 -18.02
CA SER A 174 -43.53 31.93 -18.43
C SER A 174 -44.50 32.49 -17.37
N HIS A 175 -44.05 32.62 -16.13
CA HIS A 175 -44.85 33.14 -15.01
C HIS A 175 -44.39 34.52 -14.52
N ALA A 176 -43.38 35.12 -15.18
CA ALA A 176 -42.96 36.50 -15.01
C ALA A 176 -43.74 37.42 -15.95
#